data_AF-A0A943CJE9-F1
#
_entry.id   AF-A0A943CJE9-F1
#
_cell.length_a   1.000
_cell.length_b   1.000
_cell.length_c   1.000
_cell.angle_alpha   90.00
_cell.angle_beta   90.00
_cell.angle_gamma   90.00
#
_symmetry.space_group_name_H-M   'P 1'
#
loop_
_entity.id
_entity.type
_entity.pdbx_description
1 polymer ?
#
loop_
_entity_poly.entity_id
_entity_poly.type
_entity_poly.pdbx_seq_one_letter_code
_entity_poly.pdbx_strand_id
1 'polypeptide(L)'
;MKAKRFTTLLVSSVLAASMLVGCGGINKNETVATLDGQEIKLGVANFAVRLQQAQADDFYRAYFGDDVWSSDLYNNGTTMEDNTKNSVIEMIENLYILQNHMADYDVTLTDDETAKIAEVAAQFMADNDDKAVNALGATEDIVKEYLTLVTIQSKMRAAIIADADTNVSDADANTSAYSYVNVSKTSYKDADGNTQEYTDDEKAELADTVQKFHDAAADTTLDTAADEYGYTVSTGTFSSDNTTLDEEVLNALEGLKSEGELSDVVETDNYYYVLRLDEITDADATEEHRQEIISQRQSDLYNEVLQGWKDEAEWVLKDKVWDKVTFDNLFTTTVESTETTETTESSTTDNAVTENTEAVEGTESVQ
;
A
#
# COMPACT_ATOMS: atom_id res chain seq x y z
N MET A 1 -4.29 18.02 -13.11
CA MET A 1 -4.63 16.88 -14.01
C MET A 1 -6.13 16.72 -14.11
N LYS A 2 -6.66 16.22 -15.25
CA LYS A 2 -8.10 15.96 -15.40
C LYS A 2 -8.49 14.83 -14.45
N ALA A 3 -9.47 15.05 -13.57
CA ALA A 3 -10.04 14.03 -12.71
C ALA A 3 -10.50 12.84 -13.57
N LYS A 4 -9.68 11.78 -13.62
CA LYS A 4 -10.10 10.48 -14.16
C LYS A 4 -11.16 9.96 -13.18
N ARG A 5 -12.36 9.69 -13.69
CA ARG A 5 -13.47 9.16 -12.90
C ARG A 5 -13.03 7.80 -12.35
N PHE A 6 -12.82 7.71 -11.04
CA PHE A 6 -12.62 6.45 -10.33
C PHE A 6 -13.88 5.60 -10.52
N THR A 7 -13.86 4.75 -11.54
CA THR A 7 -14.90 3.75 -11.74
C THR A 7 -14.42 2.55 -10.94
N THR A 8 -14.91 2.41 -9.71
CA THR A 8 -14.69 1.21 -8.89
C THR A 8 -15.30 0.03 -9.62
N LEU A 9 -14.50 -0.66 -10.42
CA LEU A 9 -14.92 -1.82 -11.18
C LEU A 9 -14.85 -3.01 -10.22
N LEU A 10 -15.99 -3.58 -9.82
CA LEU A 10 -16.00 -4.99 -9.45
C LEU A 10 -15.49 -5.72 -10.71
N VAL A 11 -14.28 -6.28 -10.64
CA VAL A 11 -13.74 -7.08 -11.74
C VAL A 11 -14.70 -8.24 -11.95
N SER A 12 -15.32 -8.30 -13.14
CA SER A 12 -16.17 -9.40 -13.59
C SER A 12 -15.33 -10.67 -13.74
N SER A 13 -14.95 -11.27 -12.61
CA SER A 13 -14.24 -12.54 -12.56
C SER A 13 -15.23 -13.64 -12.26
N VAL A 14 -15.29 -14.66 -13.13
CA VAL A 14 -16.13 -15.84 -12.91
C VAL A 14 -15.50 -16.67 -11.79
N LEU A 15 -16.25 -16.84 -10.69
CA LEU A 15 -15.83 -17.60 -9.53
C LEU A 15 -16.41 -19.01 -9.56
N ALA A 16 -15.59 -19.99 -9.19
CA ALA A 16 -16.03 -21.35 -8.89
C ALA A 16 -15.74 -21.68 -7.42
N ALA A 17 -16.71 -22.22 -6.69
CA ALA A 17 -16.53 -22.66 -5.31
C ALA A 17 -16.32 -24.17 -5.21
N SER A 18 -15.36 -24.62 -4.38
CA SER A 18 -15.13 -26.04 -4.10
C SER A 18 -16.27 -26.64 -3.27
N MET A 19 -16.57 -27.93 -3.48
CA MET A 19 -17.65 -28.62 -2.75
C MET A 19 -17.13 -29.15 -1.41
N LEU A 20 -17.48 -28.47 -0.32
CA LEU A 20 -17.38 -29.02 1.03
C LEU A 20 -18.77 -29.03 1.69
N VAL A 21 -19.03 -30.10 2.47
CA VAL A 21 -20.34 -30.43 3.04
C VAL A 21 -20.61 -29.51 4.22
N GLY A 22 -21.03 -28.28 3.94
CA GLY A 22 -21.29 -27.24 4.93
C GLY A 22 -22.43 -26.29 4.55
N CYS A 23 -23.43 -26.75 3.77
CA CYS A 23 -24.57 -25.92 3.36
C CYS A 23 -25.61 -25.68 4.48
N GLY A 24 -25.16 -25.33 5.69
CA GLY A 24 -26.02 -24.70 6.68
C GLY A 24 -26.09 -23.21 6.38
N GLY A 25 -26.94 -22.79 5.43
CA GLY A 25 -27.01 -21.39 5.00
C GLY A 25 -27.15 -20.41 6.16
N ILE A 26 -26.30 -19.37 6.18
CA ILE A 26 -26.37 -18.31 7.18
C ILE A 26 -27.70 -17.54 7.08
N ASN A 27 -28.22 -17.04 8.19
CA ASN A 27 -29.37 -16.13 8.16
C ASN A 27 -28.90 -14.72 7.78
N LYS A 28 -28.91 -14.42 6.47
CA LYS A 28 -28.44 -13.14 5.89
C LYS A 28 -29.13 -11.90 6.50
N ASN A 29 -30.35 -12.06 7.04
CA ASN A 29 -31.14 -10.96 7.63
C ASN A 29 -30.91 -10.78 9.14
N GLU A 30 -30.09 -11.64 9.76
CA GLU A 30 -29.71 -11.48 11.16
C GLU A 30 -28.85 -10.22 11.31
N THR A 31 -29.08 -9.44 12.37
CA THR A 31 -28.26 -8.27 12.66
C THR A 31 -26.89 -8.73 13.17
N VAL A 32 -25.82 -8.40 12.47
CA VAL A 32 -24.43 -8.72 12.86
C VAL A 32 -23.82 -7.63 13.74
N ALA A 33 -24.17 -6.38 13.50
CA ALA A 33 -23.70 -5.25 14.29
C ALA A 33 -24.76 -4.15 14.36
N THR A 34 -24.57 -3.19 15.26
CA THR A 34 -25.31 -1.93 15.25
C THR A 34 -24.37 -0.75 15.28
N LEU A 35 -24.71 0.31 14.55
CA LEU A 35 -24.02 1.60 14.54
C LEU A 35 -25.04 2.69 14.91
N ASP A 36 -24.92 3.31 16.08
CA ASP A 36 -25.90 4.29 16.60
C ASP A 36 -27.36 3.79 16.57
N GLY A 37 -27.53 2.48 16.80
CA GLY A 37 -28.82 1.81 16.75
C GLY A 37 -29.30 1.41 15.34
N GLN A 38 -28.61 1.83 14.26
CA GLN A 38 -28.83 1.28 12.92
C GLN A 38 -28.41 -0.18 12.89
N GLU A 39 -29.30 -1.07 12.44
CA GLU A 39 -28.98 -2.49 12.30
C GLU A 39 -28.21 -2.77 11.01
N ILE A 40 -27.04 -3.40 11.13
CA ILE A 40 -26.26 -3.90 10.00
C ILE A 40 -26.49 -5.40 9.87
N LYS A 41 -26.81 -5.85 8.65
CA LYS A 41 -27.22 -7.23 8.39
C LYS A 41 -26.01 -8.13 8.11
N LEU A 42 -26.08 -9.37 8.57
CA LEU A 42 -25.03 -10.38 8.36
C LEU A 42 -24.75 -10.63 6.88
N GLY A 43 -25.76 -10.49 6.01
CA GLY A 43 -25.65 -10.72 4.58
C GLY A 43 -24.56 -9.87 3.91
N VAL A 44 -24.52 -8.56 4.19
CA VAL A 44 -23.52 -7.67 3.58
C VAL A 44 -22.11 -7.92 4.12
N ALA A 45 -21.97 -8.15 5.44
CA ALA A 45 -20.69 -8.45 6.07
C ALA A 45 -20.12 -9.81 5.60
N ASN A 46 -20.98 -10.83 5.51
CA ASN A 46 -20.61 -12.13 4.94
C ASN A 46 -20.20 -11.99 3.48
N PHE A 47 -20.99 -11.27 2.68
CA PHE A 47 -20.66 -11.08 1.27
C PHE A 47 -19.30 -10.40 1.09
N ALA A 48 -19.03 -9.32 1.83
CA ALA A 48 -17.76 -8.61 1.79
C ALA A 48 -16.58 -9.54 2.13
N VAL A 49 -16.65 -10.27 3.24
CA VAL A 49 -15.52 -11.11 3.68
C VAL A 49 -15.32 -12.34 2.79
N ARG A 50 -16.41 -12.96 2.31
CA ARG A 50 -16.31 -14.10 1.39
C ARG A 50 -15.85 -13.66 -0.01
N LEU A 51 -16.18 -12.44 -0.44
CA LEU A 51 -15.66 -11.88 -1.68
C LEU A 51 -14.16 -11.60 -1.57
N GLN A 52 -13.68 -11.04 -0.46
CA GLN A 52 -12.25 -10.84 -0.21
C GLN A 52 -11.51 -12.18 -0.16
N GLN A 53 -12.08 -13.19 0.50
CA GLN A 53 -11.54 -14.55 0.46
C GLN A 53 -11.42 -15.03 -0.98
N ALA A 54 -12.49 -14.90 -1.78
CA ALA A 54 -12.50 -15.37 -3.17
C ALA A 54 -11.43 -14.72 -4.05
N GLN A 55 -11.18 -13.43 -3.86
CA GLN A 55 -10.16 -12.68 -4.60
C GLN A 55 -8.73 -13.07 -4.20
N ALA A 56 -8.55 -13.49 -2.95
CA ALA A 56 -7.23 -13.78 -2.40
C ALA A 56 -6.86 -15.28 -2.46
N ASP A 57 -7.85 -16.15 -2.62
CA ASP A 57 -7.74 -17.61 -2.53
C ASP A 57 -6.65 -18.18 -3.43
N ASP A 58 -6.67 -17.89 -4.73
CA ASP A 58 -5.72 -18.46 -5.68
C ASP A 58 -4.27 -18.03 -5.38
N PHE A 59 -4.08 -16.76 -5.00
CA PHE A 59 -2.77 -16.23 -4.64
C PHE A 59 -2.24 -16.89 -3.37
N TYR A 60 -2.99 -16.82 -2.26
CA TYR A 60 -2.52 -17.36 -0.99
C TYR A 60 -2.30 -18.87 -1.04
N ARG A 61 -3.16 -19.60 -1.74
CA ARG A 61 -2.99 -21.06 -1.89
C ARG A 61 -1.76 -21.43 -2.70
N ALA A 62 -1.40 -20.65 -3.72
CA ALA A 62 -0.21 -20.91 -4.53
C ALA A 62 1.10 -20.82 -3.73
N TYR A 63 1.16 -19.92 -2.73
CA TYR A 63 2.37 -19.70 -1.94
C TYR A 63 2.37 -20.45 -0.60
N PHE A 64 1.21 -20.59 0.05
CA PHE A 64 1.12 -21.06 1.43
C PHE A 64 0.32 -22.36 1.61
N GLY A 65 -0.28 -22.88 0.53
CA GLY A 65 -1.04 -24.13 0.55
C GLY A 65 -2.55 -23.95 0.79
N ASP A 66 -3.29 -25.05 0.64
CA ASP A 66 -4.77 -25.06 0.70
C ASP A 66 -5.31 -24.79 2.12
N ASP A 67 -4.49 -24.92 3.17
CA ASP A 67 -4.84 -24.72 4.58
C ASP A 67 -4.56 -23.30 5.10
N VAL A 68 -4.16 -22.37 4.22
CA VAL A 68 -3.75 -21.00 4.56
C VAL A 68 -4.75 -20.26 5.46
N TRP A 69 -6.06 -20.38 5.21
CA TRP A 69 -7.07 -19.69 6.00
C TRP A 69 -7.14 -20.14 7.45
N SER A 70 -6.80 -21.40 7.70
CA SER A 70 -6.72 -21.97 9.05
C SER A 70 -5.35 -21.82 9.70
N SER A 71 -4.37 -21.29 8.98
CA SER A 71 -2.99 -21.15 9.44
C SER A 71 -2.79 -19.83 10.21
N ASP A 72 -1.94 -19.86 11.24
CA ASP A 72 -1.40 -18.68 11.90
C ASP A 72 -0.14 -18.22 11.14
N LEU A 73 -0.37 -17.64 9.96
CA LEU A 73 0.71 -17.28 9.03
C LEU A 73 1.62 -16.18 9.60
N TYR A 74 1.06 -15.29 10.41
CA TYR A 74 1.77 -14.15 10.99
C TYR A 74 2.38 -14.44 12.36
N ASN A 75 2.24 -15.67 12.89
CA ASN A 75 2.67 -16.06 14.24
C ASN A 75 2.15 -15.13 15.35
N ASN A 76 0.93 -14.60 15.18
CA ASN A 76 0.32 -13.65 16.11
C ASN A 76 -0.78 -14.30 16.98
N GLY A 77 -0.99 -15.62 16.85
CA GLY A 77 -1.96 -16.39 17.63
C GLY A 77 -3.38 -16.40 17.06
N THR A 78 -3.59 -15.88 15.85
CA THR A 78 -4.88 -15.86 15.14
C THR A 78 -4.75 -16.44 13.74
N THR A 79 -5.83 -17.00 13.20
CA THR A 79 -5.80 -17.58 11.84
C THR A 79 -5.89 -16.49 10.77
N MET A 80 -5.49 -16.79 9.54
CA MET A 80 -5.73 -15.88 8.40
C MET A 80 -7.22 -15.56 8.20
N GLU A 81 -8.12 -16.53 8.46
CA GLU A 81 -9.57 -16.29 8.48
C GLU A 81 -9.94 -15.23 9.54
N ASP A 82 -9.45 -15.37 10.77
CA ASP A 82 -9.74 -14.43 11.87
C ASP A 82 -9.23 -13.02 11.53
N ASN A 83 -7.99 -12.91 11.05
CA ASN A 83 -7.41 -11.62 10.64
C ASN A 83 -8.25 -10.96 9.53
N THR A 84 -8.64 -11.73 8.51
CA THR A 84 -9.46 -11.22 7.40
C THR A 84 -10.85 -10.80 7.87
N LYS A 85 -11.48 -11.58 8.75
CA LYS A 85 -12.77 -11.24 9.35
C LYS A 85 -12.70 -9.96 10.17
N ASN A 86 -11.65 -9.78 10.96
CA ASN A 86 -11.45 -8.56 11.77
C ASN A 86 -11.28 -7.32 10.86
N SER A 87 -10.41 -7.39 9.86
CA SER A 87 -10.23 -6.28 8.91
C SER A 87 -11.52 -5.94 8.14
N VAL A 88 -12.30 -6.95 7.74
CA VAL A 88 -13.55 -6.71 6.99
C VAL A 88 -14.64 -6.13 7.88
N ILE A 89 -14.77 -6.57 9.13
CA ILE A 89 -15.83 -6.01 10.00
C ILE A 89 -15.53 -4.56 10.37
N GLU A 90 -14.26 -4.19 10.54
CA GLU A 90 -13.81 -2.79 10.67
C GLU A 90 -14.06 -1.99 9.38
N MET A 91 -13.81 -2.58 8.21
CA MET A 91 -14.18 -1.94 6.93
C MET A 91 -15.68 -1.70 6.84
N ILE A 92 -16.53 -2.65 7.22
CA ILE A 92 -17.99 -2.51 7.23
C ILE A 92 -18.43 -1.38 8.16
N GLU A 93 -17.86 -1.28 9.36
CA GLU A 93 -18.09 -0.15 10.27
C GLU A 93 -17.79 1.18 9.55
N ASN A 94 -16.59 1.32 8.97
CA ASN A 94 -16.18 2.53 8.26
C ASN A 94 -17.14 2.89 7.11
N LEU A 95 -17.57 1.90 6.32
CA LEU A 95 -18.51 2.11 5.21
C LEU A 95 -19.86 2.69 5.68
N TYR A 96 -20.41 2.18 6.78
CA TYR A 96 -21.66 2.68 7.33
C TYR A 96 -21.51 4.04 8.02
N ILE A 97 -20.37 4.32 8.66
CA ILE A 97 -20.06 5.65 9.19
C ILE A 97 -20.04 6.67 8.06
N LEU A 98 -19.31 6.40 6.98
CA LEU A 98 -19.25 7.28 5.80
C LEU A 98 -20.62 7.52 5.19
N GLN A 99 -21.48 6.50 5.15
CA GLN A 99 -22.88 6.63 4.73
C GLN A 99 -23.67 7.59 5.62
N ASN A 100 -23.52 7.50 6.95
CA ASN A 100 -24.22 8.36 7.89
C ASN A 100 -23.79 9.83 7.78
N HIS A 101 -22.55 10.08 7.37
CA HIS A 101 -21.97 11.43 7.23
C HIS A 101 -22.03 12.02 5.82
N MET A 102 -22.71 11.37 4.87
CA MET A 102 -22.84 11.89 3.49
C MET A 102 -23.35 13.33 3.41
N ALA A 103 -24.31 13.67 4.27
CA ALA A 103 -24.92 15.01 4.29
C ALA A 103 -23.94 16.11 4.75
N ASP A 104 -22.94 15.77 5.56
CA ASP A 104 -21.97 16.75 6.08
C ASP A 104 -21.04 17.29 4.99
N TYR A 105 -20.90 16.54 3.88
CA TYR A 105 -20.09 16.88 2.71
C TYR A 105 -20.92 17.10 1.43
N ASP A 106 -22.25 17.27 1.55
CA ASP A 106 -23.18 17.41 0.42
C ASP A 106 -23.06 16.25 -0.61
N VAL A 107 -22.65 15.06 -0.17
CA VAL A 107 -22.47 13.90 -1.04
C VAL A 107 -23.82 13.22 -1.27
N THR A 108 -24.15 13.01 -2.55
CA THR A 108 -25.35 12.26 -2.97
C THR A 108 -25.02 11.32 -4.11
N LEU A 109 -25.71 10.18 -4.19
CA LEU A 109 -25.67 9.32 -5.38
C LEU A 109 -26.56 9.91 -6.48
N THR A 110 -26.04 9.95 -7.70
CA THR A 110 -26.78 10.32 -8.88
C THR A 110 -27.64 9.15 -9.39
N ASP A 111 -28.64 9.46 -10.22
CA ASP A 111 -29.46 8.44 -10.88
C ASP A 111 -28.62 7.51 -11.76
N ASP A 112 -27.62 8.05 -12.46
CA ASP A 112 -26.69 7.28 -13.31
C ASP A 112 -25.83 6.31 -12.47
N GLU A 113 -25.30 6.76 -11.33
CA GLU A 113 -24.54 5.90 -10.41
C GLU A 113 -25.43 4.79 -9.83
N THR A 114 -26.67 5.13 -9.44
CA THR A 114 -27.63 4.16 -8.91
C THR A 114 -28.00 3.11 -9.96
N ALA A 115 -28.24 3.54 -11.21
CA ALA A 115 -28.50 2.64 -12.33
C ALA A 115 -27.30 1.74 -12.62
N LYS A 116 -26.07 2.28 -12.57
CA LYS A 116 -24.85 1.49 -12.80
C LYS A 116 -24.61 0.47 -11.69
N ILE A 117 -24.83 0.83 -10.43
CA ILE A 117 -24.78 -0.10 -9.30
C ILE A 117 -25.76 -1.26 -9.52
N ALA A 118 -26.99 -0.98 -9.95
CA ALA A 118 -27.98 -2.02 -10.24
C ALA A 118 -27.57 -2.92 -11.42
N GLU A 119 -27.04 -2.33 -12.50
CA GLU A 119 -26.52 -3.07 -13.66
C GLU A 119 -25.37 -4.01 -13.24
N VAL A 120 -24.39 -3.51 -12.49
CA VAL A 120 -23.23 -4.30 -12.04
C VAL A 120 -23.66 -5.40 -11.07
N ALA A 121 -24.60 -5.13 -10.15
CA ALA A 121 -25.14 -6.15 -9.26
C ALA A 121 -25.84 -7.27 -10.04
N ALA A 122 -26.66 -6.93 -11.03
CA ALA A 122 -27.32 -7.91 -11.88
C ALA A 122 -26.31 -8.73 -12.70
N GLN A 123 -25.28 -8.08 -13.25
CA GLN A 123 -24.23 -8.75 -14.01
C GLN A 123 -23.42 -9.71 -13.13
N PHE A 124 -23.06 -9.30 -11.91
CA PHE A 124 -22.36 -10.16 -10.95
C PHE A 124 -23.13 -11.46 -10.67
N MET A 125 -24.45 -11.36 -10.51
CA MET A 125 -25.30 -12.53 -10.30
C MET A 125 -25.43 -13.41 -11.55
N ALA A 126 -25.28 -12.83 -12.75
CA ALA A 126 -25.36 -13.56 -14.02
C ALA A 126 -24.03 -14.24 -14.40
N ASP A 127 -22.90 -13.63 -14.06
CA ASP A 127 -21.55 -14.14 -14.37
C ASP A 127 -21.15 -15.33 -13.51
N ASN A 128 -21.76 -15.48 -12.33
CA ASN A 128 -21.41 -16.49 -11.35
C ASN A 128 -22.48 -17.58 -11.24
N ASP A 129 -22.06 -18.83 -11.11
CA ASP A 129 -23.01 -19.93 -10.91
C ASP A 129 -23.66 -19.91 -9.51
N ASP A 130 -24.77 -20.62 -9.36
CA ASP A 130 -25.51 -20.69 -8.10
C ASP A 130 -24.62 -21.14 -6.94
N LYS A 131 -23.57 -21.96 -7.18
CA LYS A 131 -22.71 -22.44 -6.10
C LYS A 131 -21.80 -21.33 -5.60
N ALA A 132 -21.17 -20.58 -6.49
CA ALA A 132 -20.34 -19.44 -6.15
C ALA A 132 -21.16 -18.34 -5.47
N VAL A 133 -22.31 -17.98 -6.05
CA VAL A 133 -23.25 -17.00 -5.46
C VAL A 133 -23.69 -17.42 -4.05
N ASN A 134 -24.04 -18.69 -3.84
CA ASN A 134 -24.44 -19.19 -2.54
C ASN A 134 -23.28 -19.22 -1.53
N ALA A 135 -22.08 -19.61 -1.96
CA ALA A 135 -20.89 -19.64 -1.10
C ALA A 135 -20.48 -18.23 -0.62
N LEU A 136 -20.67 -17.22 -1.46
CA LEU A 136 -20.48 -15.82 -1.10
C LEU A 136 -21.61 -15.27 -0.20
N GLY A 137 -22.71 -16.01 -0.06
CA GLY A 137 -23.92 -15.50 0.57
C GLY A 137 -24.58 -14.37 -0.22
N ALA A 138 -24.23 -14.20 -1.50
CA ALA A 138 -24.71 -13.12 -2.34
C ALA A 138 -26.23 -13.23 -2.63
N THR A 139 -26.86 -12.08 -2.76
CA THR A 139 -28.13 -11.85 -3.46
C THR A 139 -27.97 -10.55 -4.23
N GLU A 140 -28.79 -10.31 -5.25
CA GLU A 140 -28.69 -9.04 -5.99
C GLU A 140 -28.79 -7.83 -5.06
N ASP A 141 -29.69 -7.86 -4.07
CA ASP A 141 -29.85 -6.78 -3.09
C ASP A 141 -28.61 -6.60 -2.19
N ILE A 142 -27.98 -7.69 -1.75
CA ILE A 142 -26.75 -7.62 -0.94
C ILE A 142 -25.58 -7.06 -1.76
N VAL A 143 -25.44 -7.52 -3.01
CA VAL A 143 -24.40 -7.02 -3.92
C VAL A 143 -24.62 -5.54 -4.20
N LYS A 144 -25.88 -5.13 -4.42
CA LYS A 144 -26.29 -3.74 -4.63
C LYS A 144 -25.99 -2.87 -3.41
N GLU A 145 -26.33 -3.32 -2.21
CA GLU A 145 -26.04 -2.61 -0.96
C GLU A 145 -24.53 -2.44 -0.75
N TYR A 146 -23.74 -3.50 -0.92
CA TYR A 146 -22.28 -3.43 -0.83
C TYR A 146 -21.70 -2.44 -1.86
N LEU A 147 -22.14 -2.53 -3.13
CA LEU A 147 -21.73 -1.61 -4.19
C LEU A 147 -22.11 -0.15 -3.90
N THR A 148 -23.27 0.08 -3.32
CA THR A 148 -23.69 1.40 -2.84
C THR A 148 -22.74 1.92 -1.78
N LEU A 149 -22.41 1.11 -0.76
CA LEU A 149 -21.50 1.50 0.33
C LEU A 149 -20.10 1.86 -0.18
N VAL A 150 -19.49 1.04 -1.03
CA VAL A 150 -18.15 1.34 -1.59
C VAL A 150 -18.17 2.53 -2.55
N THR A 151 -19.28 2.77 -3.25
CA THR A 151 -19.45 3.99 -4.08
C THR A 151 -19.52 5.22 -3.20
N ILE A 152 -20.25 5.15 -2.07
CA ILE A 152 -20.32 6.23 -1.09
C ILE A 152 -18.94 6.51 -0.50
N GLN A 153 -18.20 5.49 -0.08
CA GLN A 153 -16.84 5.65 0.44
C GLN A 153 -15.94 6.40 -0.55
N SER A 154 -15.95 6.02 -1.83
CA SER A 154 -15.17 6.69 -2.87
C SER A 154 -15.52 8.18 -2.99
N LYS A 155 -16.82 8.51 -2.98
CA LYS A 155 -17.29 9.89 -3.06
C LYS A 155 -16.98 10.69 -1.80
N MET A 156 -17.14 10.08 -0.62
CA MET A 156 -16.81 10.68 0.67
C MET A 156 -15.33 10.95 0.78
N ARG A 157 -14.46 9.99 0.42
CA ARG A 157 -13.02 10.21 0.36
C ARG A 157 -12.69 11.39 -0.54
N ALA A 158 -13.23 11.43 -1.76
CA ALA A 158 -13.00 12.54 -2.68
C ALA A 158 -13.48 13.89 -2.13
N ALA A 159 -14.59 13.93 -1.40
CA ALA A 159 -15.11 15.14 -0.78
C ALA A 159 -14.25 15.59 0.42
N ILE A 160 -13.87 14.67 1.30
CA ILE A 160 -13.05 14.95 2.49
C ILE A 160 -11.67 15.45 2.07
N ILE A 161 -10.97 14.75 1.18
CA ILE A 161 -9.60 15.13 0.78
C ILE A 161 -9.54 16.42 -0.05
N ALA A 162 -10.67 16.87 -0.59
CA ALA A 162 -10.75 18.16 -1.29
C ALA A 162 -10.53 19.35 -0.34
N ASP A 163 -10.74 19.15 0.97
CA ASP A 163 -10.52 20.16 2.01
C ASP A 163 -9.07 20.15 2.55
N ALA A 164 -8.22 19.22 2.10
CA ALA A 164 -6.82 19.16 2.52
C ALA A 164 -6.01 20.38 2.02
N ASP A 165 -5.03 20.82 2.81
CA ASP A 165 -4.14 21.91 2.40
C ASP A 165 -3.16 21.45 1.33
N THR A 166 -3.46 21.82 0.10
CA THR A 166 -2.63 21.54 -1.08
C THR A 166 -1.54 22.58 -1.34
N ASN A 167 -1.40 23.59 -0.47
CA ASN A 167 -0.33 24.59 -0.60
C ASN A 167 0.95 24.02 0.00
N VAL A 168 1.88 23.67 -0.88
CA VAL A 168 3.24 23.26 -0.52
C VAL A 168 4.20 24.25 -1.14
N SER A 169 5.07 24.86 -0.33
CA SER A 169 6.03 25.83 -0.84
C SER A 169 7.15 25.13 -1.59
N ASP A 170 7.81 25.83 -2.51
CA ASP A 170 8.98 25.29 -3.21
C ASP A 170 10.10 24.92 -2.25
N ALA A 171 10.20 25.62 -1.10
CA ALA A 171 11.18 25.30 -0.08
C ALA A 171 10.87 23.99 0.65
N ASP A 172 9.60 23.74 0.98
CA ASP A 172 9.19 22.51 1.66
C ASP A 172 9.28 21.29 0.74
N ALA A 173 9.00 21.47 -0.55
CA ALA A 173 9.07 20.40 -1.54
C ALA A 173 10.49 20.21 -2.12
N ASN A 174 11.45 21.11 -1.86
CA ASN A 174 12.72 21.12 -2.58
C ASN A 174 13.47 19.80 -2.38
N THR A 175 13.71 19.14 -3.50
CA THR A 175 14.51 17.93 -3.57
C THR A 175 15.78 18.22 -4.36
N SER A 176 16.93 17.83 -3.84
CA SER A 176 18.23 17.97 -4.49
C SER A 176 18.66 16.64 -5.10
N ALA A 177 19.41 16.67 -6.21
CA ALA A 177 20.03 15.49 -6.81
C ALA A 177 21.50 15.39 -6.44
N TYR A 178 22.00 14.19 -6.20
CA TYR A 178 23.39 13.94 -5.87
C TYR A 178 23.91 12.66 -6.51
N SER A 179 25.21 12.63 -6.76
CA SER A 179 25.96 11.44 -7.14
C SER A 179 26.83 11.01 -5.97
N TYR A 180 27.07 9.71 -5.84
CA TYR A 180 27.89 9.19 -4.77
C TYR A 180 28.64 7.92 -5.17
N VAL A 181 29.74 7.69 -4.46
CA VAL A 181 30.38 6.38 -4.36
C VAL A 181 30.30 5.96 -2.91
N ASN A 182 29.85 4.73 -2.66
CA ASN A 182 29.98 4.11 -1.35
C ASN A 182 30.91 2.90 -1.41
N VAL A 183 31.70 2.72 -0.35
CA VAL A 183 32.67 1.63 -0.22
C VAL A 183 32.37 0.92 1.08
N SER A 184 31.99 -0.35 1.00
CA SER A 184 31.73 -1.17 2.19
C SER A 184 32.99 -1.29 3.04
N LYS A 185 32.84 -1.27 4.35
CA LYS A 185 33.95 -1.44 5.32
C LYS A 185 34.28 -2.90 5.56
N THR A 186 33.45 -3.82 5.09
CA THR A 186 33.55 -5.26 5.37
C THR A 186 33.93 -6.05 4.14
N SER A 187 33.37 -5.73 2.97
CA SER A 187 33.48 -6.54 1.77
C SER A 187 33.61 -5.73 0.49
N TYR A 188 34.06 -6.40 -0.57
CA TYR A 188 34.15 -5.86 -1.92
C TYR A 188 33.79 -6.93 -2.96
N LYS A 189 33.55 -6.50 -4.20
CA LYS A 189 33.34 -7.39 -5.34
C LYS A 189 34.67 -7.61 -6.06
N ASP A 190 35.08 -8.87 -6.24
CA ASP A 190 36.24 -9.20 -7.06
C ASP A 190 35.94 -9.07 -8.57
N ALA A 191 36.95 -9.26 -9.42
CA ALA A 191 36.81 -9.12 -10.87
C ALA A 191 35.82 -10.11 -11.51
N ASP A 192 35.49 -11.20 -10.81
CA ASP A 192 34.51 -12.21 -11.23
C ASP A 192 33.10 -11.91 -10.65
N GLY A 193 32.95 -10.82 -9.89
CA GLY A 193 31.69 -10.38 -9.28
C GLY A 193 31.35 -11.11 -7.97
N ASN A 194 32.28 -11.88 -7.39
CA ASN A 194 32.06 -12.55 -6.12
C ASN A 194 32.31 -11.59 -4.96
N THR A 195 31.52 -11.72 -3.89
CA THR A 195 31.76 -10.99 -2.64
C THR A 195 32.96 -11.59 -1.92
N GLN A 196 33.94 -10.75 -1.59
CA GLN A 196 35.09 -11.08 -0.74
C GLN A 196 35.08 -10.16 0.47
N GLU A 197 35.55 -10.65 1.61
CA GLU A 197 35.74 -9.84 2.82
C GLU A 197 37.13 -9.20 2.82
N TYR A 198 37.22 -7.95 3.26
CA TYR A 198 38.51 -7.33 3.53
C TYR A 198 39.22 -8.03 4.69
N THR A 199 40.51 -8.27 4.52
CA THR A 199 41.41 -8.66 5.59
C THR A 199 41.64 -7.51 6.58
N ASP A 200 42.14 -7.83 7.78
CA ASP A 200 42.42 -6.80 8.79
C ASP A 200 43.44 -5.75 8.31
N ASP A 201 44.44 -6.18 7.53
CA ASP A 201 45.44 -5.28 6.93
C ASP A 201 44.80 -4.37 5.87
N GLU A 202 43.91 -4.90 5.01
CA GLU A 202 43.20 -4.10 4.01
C GLU A 202 42.23 -3.11 4.65
N LYS A 203 41.53 -3.51 5.72
CA LYS A 203 40.66 -2.60 6.50
C LYS A 203 41.47 -1.44 7.09
N ALA A 204 42.70 -1.68 7.52
CA ALA A 204 43.57 -0.64 8.06
C ALA A 204 44.02 0.39 7.01
N GLU A 205 44.10 -0.01 5.74
CA GLU A 205 44.48 0.88 4.61
C GLU A 205 43.26 1.43 3.83
N LEU A 206 42.06 0.93 4.11
CA LEU A 206 40.85 1.26 3.34
C LEU A 206 40.49 2.74 3.43
N ALA A 207 40.51 3.32 4.64
CA ALA A 207 40.22 4.74 4.84
C ALA A 207 41.20 5.63 4.05
N ASP A 208 42.50 5.29 4.06
CA ASP A 208 43.52 5.99 3.28
C ASP A 208 43.27 5.87 1.76
N THR A 209 42.76 4.72 1.32
CA THR A 209 42.42 4.49 -0.10
C THR A 209 41.21 5.32 -0.52
N VAL A 210 40.16 5.36 0.30
CA VAL A 210 38.97 6.20 0.04
C VAL A 210 39.35 7.69 0.07
N GLN A 211 40.25 8.10 0.95
CA GLN A 211 40.75 9.49 0.97
C GLN A 211 41.49 9.84 -0.32
N LYS A 212 42.35 8.95 -0.84
CA LYS A 212 43.02 9.20 -2.14
C LYS A 212 42.04 9.27 -3.30
N PHE A 213 40.98 8.45 -3.26
CA PHE A 213 39.89 8.51 -4.23
C PHE A 213 39.16 9.86 -4.16
N HIS A 214 38.80 10.33 -2.96
CA HIS A 214 38.22 11.65 -2.76
C HIS A 214 39.13 12.75 -3.32
N ASP A 215 40.43 12.74 -3.01
CA ASP A 215 41.37 13.75 -3.49
C ASP A 215 41.48 13.73 -5.02
N ALA A 216 41.48 12.54 -5.64
CA ALA A 216 41.45 12.39 -7.09
C ALA A 216 40.15 12.91 -7.72
N ALA A 217 38.99 12.70 -7.06
CA ALA A 217 37.70 13.22 -7.50
C ALA A 217 37.68 14.76 -7.45
N ALA A 218 38.28 15.36 -6.42
CA ALA A 218 38.41 16.82 -6.29
C ALA A 218 39.32 17.45 -7.36
N ASP A 219 40.37 16.73 -7.78
CA ASP A 219 41.26 17.15 -8.86
C ASP A 219 40.65 16.94 -10.27
N THR A 220 39.69 16.03 -10.40
CA THR A 220 39.09 15.63 -11.69
C THR A 220 37.55 15.70 -11.65
N THR A 221 36.87 14.56 -11.72
CA THR A 221 35.43 14.40 -11.49
C THR A 221 35.20 13.10 -10.73
N LEU A 222 34.07 13.01 -10.01
CA LEU A 222 33.68 11.79 -9.30
C LEU A 222 33.71 10.56 -10.24
N ASP A 223 33.17 10.68 -11.46
CA ASP A 223 33.14 9.62 -12.47
C ASP A 223 34.55 9.21 -12.92
N THR A 224 35.43 10.18 -13.20
CA THR A 224 36.81 9.89 -13.66
C THR A 224 37.61 9.19 -12.58
N ALA A 225 37.50 9.66 -11.33
CA ALA A 225 38.15 9.02 -10.20
C ALA A 225 37.55 7.64 -9.91
N ALA A 226 36.24 7.46 -10.08
CA ALA A 226 35.59 6.17 -9.86
C ALA A 226 36.10 5.14 -10.88
N ASP A 227 36.25 5.53 -12.16
CA ASP A 227 36.85 4.68 -13.19
C ASP A 227 38.31 4.29 -12.87
N GLU A 228 39.12 5.23 -12.34
CA GLU A 228 40.51 4.96 -11.97
C GLU A 228 40.61 3.97 -10.78
N TYR A 229 39.72 4.11 -9.80
CA TYR A 229 39.71 3.30 -8.58
C TYR A 229 38.82 2.04 -8.68
N GLY A 230 38.13 1.84 -9.81
CA GLY A 230 37.23 0.70 -10.02
C GLY A 230 35.96 0.76 -9.18
N TYR A 231 35.52 1.95 -8.80
CA TYR A 231 34.27 2.19 -8.09
C TYR A 231 33.11 2.48 -9.04
N THR A 232 31.88 2.32 -8.53
CA THR A 232 30.66 2.62 -9.27
C THR A 232 30.02 3.88 -8.73
N VAL A 233 29.83 4.88 -9.59
CA VAL A 233 29.02 6.06 -9.24
C VAL A 233 27.55 5.68 -9.30
N SER A 234 26.83 5.99 -8.23
CA SER A 234 25.38 5.88 -8.13
C SER A 234 24.79 7.28 -7.97
N THR A 235 23.49 7.41 -8.21
CA THR A 235 22.77 8.68 -8.06
C THR A 235 21.62 8.53 -7.07
N GLY A 236 21.24 9.62 -6.43
CA GLY A 236 20.08 9.68 -5.55
C GLY A 236 19.51 11.09 -5.51
N THR A 237 18.38 11.21 -4.83
CA THR A 237 17.76 12.48 -4.50
C THR A 237 17.54 12.55 -2.99
N PHE A 238 17.56 13.76 -2.43
CA PHE A 238 17.26 13.96 -1.02
C PHE A 238 16.48 15.26 -0.78
N SER A 239 15.64 15.20 0.23
CA SER A 239 14.86 16.31 0.78
C SER A 239 15.22 16.49 2.24
N SER A 240 14.91 17.65 2.84
CA SER A 240 15.28 17.94 4.24
C SER A 240 14.58 17.05 5.27
N ASP A 241 13.49 16.38 4.89
CA ASP A 241 12.73 15.43 5.70
C ASP A 241 13.04 13.96 5.35
N ASN A 242 14.13 13.71 4.61
CA ASN A 242 14.56 12.36 4.30
C ASN A 242 14.84 11.55 5.59
N THR A 243 14.28 10.34 5.65
CA THR A 243 14.45 9.40 6.77
C THR A 243 15.10 8.08 6.35
N THR A 244 15.52 7.96 5.09
CA THR A 244 16.07 6.72 4.51
C THR A 244 17.59 6.71 4.47
N LEU A 245 18.23 7.88 4.46
CA LEU A 245 19.67 8.03 4.50
C LEU A 245 20.20 8.00 5.93
N ASP A 246 21.41 7.46 6.10
CA ASP A 246 22.17 7.58 7.34
C ASP A 246 22.34 9.07 7.71
N GLU A 247 22.24 9.40 9.00
CA GLU A 247 22.27 10.78 9.50
C GLU A 247 23.56 11.51 9.07
N GLU A 248 24.70 10.84 9.05
CA GLU A 248 25.99 11.40 8.61
C GLU A 248 25.98 11.77 7.12
N VAL A 249 25.33 10.95 6.28
CA VAL A 249 25.23 11.18 4.83
C VAL A 249 24.28 12.34 4.55
N LEU A 250 23.12 12.37 5.20
CA LEU A 250 22.16 13.47 5.04
C LEU A 250 22.78 14.80 5.48
N ASN A 251 23.43 14.84 6.65
CA ASN A 251 24.12 16.04 7.14
C ASN A 251 25.21 16.53 6.18
N ALA A 252 25.96 15.62 5.57
CA ALA A 252 26.99 15.99 4.58
C ALA A 252 26.36 16.57 3.31
N LEU A 253 25.31 15.94 2.78
CA LEU A 253 24.57 16.43 1.61
C LEU A 253 23.94 17.80 1.86
N GLU A 254 23.29 18.01 3.00
CA GLU A 254 22.73 19.30 3.40
C GLU A 254 23.81 20.38 3.57
N GLY A 255 25.05 19.98 3.88
CA GLY A 255 26.21 20.85 3.98
C GLY A 255 26.65 21.45 2.63
N LEU A 256 26.42 20.75 1.52
CA LEU A 256 26.81 21.18 0.18
C LEU A 256 25.92 22.34 -0.31
N LYS A 257 26.53 23.37 -0.89
CA LYS A 257 25.85 24.62 -1.28
C LYS A 257 25.96 24.95 -2.76
N SER A 258 26.80 24.23 -3.50
CA SER A 258 27.05 24.50 -4.92
C SER A 258 26.96 23.22 -5.75
N GLU A 259 26.36 23.31 -6.93
CA GLU A 259 26.37 22.22 -7.91
C GLU A 259 27.81 21.87 -8.31
N GLY A 260 28.12 20.58 -8.30
CA GLY A 260 29.45 20.02 -8.47
C GLY A 260 30.32 19.99 -7.21
N GLU A 261 29.85 20.51 -6.07
CA GLU A 261 30.59 20.45 -4.80
C GLU A 261 30.67 19.02 -4.28
N LEU A 262 31.88 18.61 -3.85
CA LEU A 262 32.14 17.33 -3.21
C LEU A 262 32.09 17.47 -1.69
N SER A 263 31.56 16.46 -1.01
CA SER A 263 31.69 16.32 0.44
C SER A 263 33.11 15.88 0.81
N ASP A 264 33.51 16.09 2.06
CA ASP A 264 34.57 15.29 2.67
C ASP A 264 34.17 13.79 2.67
N VAL A 265 35.12 12.90 2.94
CA VAL A 265 34.81 11.47 3.14
C VAL A 265 33.89 11.33 4.36
N VAL A 266 32.69 10.81 4.13
CA VAL A 266 31.71 10.54 5.18
C VAL A 266 31.82 9.08 5.58
N GLU A 267 31.89 8.81 6.88
CA GLU A 267 31.94 7.45 7.42
C GLU A 267 30.63 7.14 8.15
N THR A 268 30.00 6.03 7.79
CA THR A 268 28.87 5.43 8.52
C THR A 268 29.33 4.12 9.18
N ASP A 269 28.41 3.42 9.84
CA ASP A 269 28.70 2.14 10.47
C ASP A 269 29.28 1.12 9.48
N ASN A 270 28.72 1.06 8.27
CA ASN A 270 29.00 0.01 7.29
C ASN A 270 29.76 0.49 6.04
N TYR A 271 29.78 1.79 5.75
CA TYR A 271 30.32 2.31 4.50
C TYR A 271 31.13 3.59 4.70
N TYR A 272 32.05 3.85 3.76
CA TYR A 272 32.53 5.19 3.48
C TYR A 272 31.80 5.74 2.26
N TYR A 273 31.51 7.04 2.26
CA TYR A 273 30.87 7.75 1.15
C TYR A 273 31.73 8.93 0.69
N VAL A 274 31.73 9.16 -0.62
CA VAL A 274 32.11 10.44 -1.22
C VAL A 274 30.92 10.90 -2.05
N LEU A 275 30.38 12.07 -1.72
CA LEU A 275 29.14 12.59 -2.26
C LEU A 275 29.44 13.81 -3.12
N ARG A 276 28.67 14.01 -4.19
CA ARG A 276 28.70 15.20 -5.05
C ARG A 276 27.29 15.73 -5.20
N LEU A 277 27.07 17.01 -4.90
CA LEU A 277 25.80 17.67 -5.21
C LEU A 277 25.71 17.89 -6.72
N ASP A 278 24.70 17.34 -7.39
CA ASP A 278 24.53 17.48 -8.83
C ASP A 278 23.62 18.66 -9.17
N GLU A 279 22.47 18.73 -8.50
CA GLU A 279 21.48 19.81 -8.65
C GLU A 279 20.98 20.24 -7.28
N ILE A 280 20.99 21.54 -7.00
CA ILE A 280 20.42 22.09 -5.75
C ILE A 280 18.89 21.94 -5.72
N THR A 281 18.27 21.94 -6.90
CA THR A 281 16.84 21.73 -7.08
C THR A 281 16.64 20.87 -8.32
N ASP A 282 16.43 19.57 -8.11
CA ASP A 282 15.92 18.68 -9.13
C ASP A 282 14.44 18.98 -9.32
N ALA A 283 14.07 19.52 -10.48
CA ALA A 283 12.72 20.01 -10.72
C ALA A 283 11.66 18.88 -10.76
N ASP A 284 12.03 17.71 -11.28
CA ASP A 284 11.11 16.58 -11.42
C ASP A 284 10.92 15.92 -10.04
N ALA A 285 12.00 15.67 -9.30
CA ALA A 285 11.94 15.11 -7.96
C ALA A 285 11.29 16.06 -6.94
N THR A 286 11.44 17.38 -7.13
CA THR A 286 10.75 18.39 -6.33
C THR A 286 9.25 18.37 -6.58
N GLU A 287 8.80 18.17 -7.82
CA GLU A 287 7.36 18.04 -8.10
C GLU A 287 6.78 16.73 -7.61
N GLU A 288 7.52 15.62 -7.71
CA GLU A 288 7.14 14.34 -7.11
C GLU A 288 6.94 14.46 -5.60
N HIS A 289 7.94 14.99 -4.90
CA HIS A 289 7.88 15.20 -3.45
C HIS A 289 6.73 16.16 -3.04
N ARG A 290 6.48 17.21 -3.84
CA ARG A 290 5.31 18.09 -3.63
C ARG A 290 4.00 17.30 -3.66
N GLN A 291 3.84 16.37 -4.61
CA GLN A 291 2.65 15.54 -4.70
C GLN A 291 2.57 14.51 -3.56
N GLU A 292 3.71 13.96 -3.12
CA GLU A 292 3.78 13.09 -1.94
C GLU A 292 3.30 13.80 -0.67
N ILE A 293 3.79 15.03 -0.41
CA ILE A 293 3.33 15.85 0.73
C ILE A 293 1.83 16.10 0.65
N ILE A 294 1.32 16.45 -0.53
CA ILE A 294 -0.12 16.68 -0.73
C ILE A 294 -0.90 15.39 -0.46
N SER A 295 -0.45 14.26 -1.01
CA SER A 295 -1.08 12.96 -0.84
C SER A 295 -1.10 12.52 0.64
N GLN A 296 0.00 12.74 1.37
CA GLN A 296 0.06 12.46 2.80
C GLN A 296 -0.96 13.29 3.58
N ARG A 297 -1.00 14.61 3.34
CA ARG A 297 -1.99 15.50 3.98
C ARG A 297 -3.44 15.10 3.67
N GLN A 298 -3.69 14.63 2.45
CA GLN A 298 -5.00 14.11 2.05
C GLN A 298 -5.35 12.82 2.79
N SER A 299 -4.40 11.89 2.94
CA SER A 299 -4.61 10.65 3.72
C SER A 299 -4.84 10.96 5.20
N ASP A 300 -3.99 11.82 5.78
CA ASP A 300 -4.08 12.24 7.17
C ASP A 300 -5.44 12.87 7.48
N LEU A 301 -5.91 13.80 6.62
CA LEU A 301 -7.22 14.42 6.81
C LEU A 301 -8.36 13.40 6.74
N TYR A 302 -8.32 12.48 5.77
CA TYR A 302 -9.34 11.44 5.65
C TYR A 302 -9.38 10.54 6.89
N ASN A 303 -8.21 10.11 7.36
CA ASN A 303 -8.07 9.26 8.53
C ASN A 303 -8.51 10.00 9.81
N GLU A 304 -8.12 11.27 9.99
CA GLU A 304 -8.53 12.11 11.12
C GLU A 304 -10.05 12.28 11.17
N VAL A 305 -10.67 12.64 10.04
CA VAL A 305 -12.14 12.84 9.95
C VAL A 305 -12.87 11.53 10.25
N LEU A 306 -12.46 10.43 9.62
CA LEU A 306 -13.10 9.12 9.83
C LEU A 306 -12.94 8.66 11.27
N GLN A 307 -11.75 8.78 11.85
CA GLN A 307 -11.50 8.41 13.25
C GLN A 307 -12.31 9.27 14.21
N GLY A 308 -12.45 10.57 13.94
CA GLY A 308 -13.32 11.45 14.72
C GLY A 308 -14.77 10.98 14.76
N TRP A 309 -15.32 10.54 13.61
CA TRP A 309 -16.66 9.96 13.56
C TRP A 309 -16.76 8.61 14.26
N LYS A 310 -15.74 7.75 14.15
CA LYS A 310 -15.67 6.47 14.89
C LYS A 310 -15.70 6.69 16.39
N ASP A 311 -14.97 7.67 16.90
CA ASP A 311 -14.89 7.97 18.32
C ASP A 311 -16.23 8.48 18.90
N GLU A 312 -17.06 9.11 18.05
CA GLU A 312 -18.39 9.60 18.43
C GLU A 312 -19.51 8.55 18.28
N ALA A 313 -19.33 7.57 17.41
CA ALA A 313 -20.34 6.56 17.09
C ALA A 313 -20.37 5.39 18.08
N GLU A 314 -21.57 4.85 18.35
CA GLU A 314 -21.73 3.62 19.13
C GLU A 314 -21.73 2.39 18.20
N TRP A 315 -20.57 1.75 18.06
CA TRP A 315 -20.43 0.45 17.38
C TRP A 315 -20.60 -0.72 18.35
N VAL A 316 -21.50 -1.65 18.02
CA VAL A 316 -21.69 -2.90 18.77
C VAL A 316 -21.71 -4.09 17.82
N LEU A 317 -20.62 -4.84 17.80
CA LEU A 317 -20.55 -6.14 17.13
C LEU A 317 -21.28 -7.21 17.94
N LYS A 318 -22.05 -8.07 17.27
CA LYS A 318 -22.64 -9.26 17.87
C LYS A 318 -21.77 -10.46 17.53
N ASP A 319 -20.74 -10.70 18.34
CA ASP A 319 -19.70 -11.72 18.09
C ASP A 319 -20.30 -13.09 17.74
N LYS A 320 -21.30 -13.56 18.50
CA LYS A 320 -21.96 -14.85 18.24
C LYS A 320 -22.65 -14.95 16.87
N VAL A 321 -23.02 -13.83 16.28
CA VAL A 321 -23.58 -13.78 14.92
C VAL A 321 -22.43 -13.76 13.90
N TRP A 322 -21.35 -13.02 14.20
CA TRP A 322 -20.17 -12.95 13.35
C TRP A 322 -19.37 -14.26 13.30
N ASP A 323 -19.29 -15.00 14.41
CA ASP A 323 -18.69 -16.34 14.53
C ASP A 323 -19.34 -17.37 13.60
N LYS A 324 -20.56 -17.10 13.08
CA LYS A 324 -21.23 -17.97 12.10
C LYS A 324 -20.63 -17.86 10.70
N VAL A 325 -19.83 -16.84 10.44
CA VAL A 325 -19.12 -16.67 9.17
C VAL A 325 -17.81 -17.43 9.25
N THR A 326 -17.65 -18.41 8.36
CA THR A 326 -16.53 -19.34 8.32
C THR A 326 -16.02 -19.50 6.89
N PHE A 327 -14.75 -19.84 6.70
CA PHE A 327 -14.18 -20.13 5.38
C PHE A 327 -14.20 -21.63 5.07
N ASP A 328 -15.41 -22.21 5.02
CA ASP A 328 -15.60 -23.65 4.85
C ASP A 328 -15.42 -24.17 3.41
N ASN A 329 -15.11 -23.28 2.46
CA ASN A 329 -14.83 -23.63 1.08
C ASN A 329 -13.78 -22.69 0.50
N LEU A 330 -13.17 -23.16 -0.58
CA LEU A 330 -12.21 -22.41 -1.37
C LEU A 330 -12.89 -21.92 -2.65
N PHE A 331 -12.36 -20.86 -3.21
CA PHE A 331 -12.72 -20.32 -4.52
C PHE A 331 -11.57 -20.54 -5.51
N THR A 332 -11.92 -20.52 -6.78
CA THR A 332 -10.97 -20.43 -7.87
C THR A 332 -11.53 -19.45 -8.88
N THR A 333 -10.68 -18.54 -9.30
CA THR A 333 -11.02 -17.53 -10.30
C THR A 333 -10.66 -18.07 -11.68
N THR A 334 -11.66 -18.20 -12.54
CA THR A 334 -11.40 -18.44 -13.95
C THR A 334 -11.34 -17.11 -14.68
N VAL A 335 -10.15 -16.69 -15.07
CA VAL A 335 -9.99 -15.58 -16.02
C VAL A 335 -10.29 -16.16 -17.41
N GLU A 336 -11.48 -15.92 -17.96
CA GLU A 336 -11.66 -16.07 -19.40
C GLU A 336 -10.74 -15.04 -20.06
N SER A 337 -9.70 -15.50 -20.77
CA SER A 337 -8.91 -14.63 -21.64
C SER A 337 -9.79 -14.14 -22.79
N THR A 338 -10.60 -13.11 -22.54
CA THR A 338 -11.03 -12.24 -23.62
C THR A 338 -9.82 -11.38 -23.98
N GLU A 339 -9.10 -11.76 -25.04
CA GLU A 339 -8.18 -10.85 -25.73
C GLU A 339 -8.96 -9.60 -26.15
N THR A 340 -9.01 -8.62 -25.27
CA THR A 340 -9.29 -7.23 -25.61
C THR A 340 -8.05 -6.46 -25.20
N THR A 341 -7.20 -6.19 -26.18
CA THR A 341 -6.07 -5.26 -26.07
C THR A 341 -6.63 -3.85 -25.90
N GLU A 342 -7.11 -3.54 -24.70
CA GLU A 342 -6.99 -2.20 -24.14
C GLU A 342 -5.89 -2.27 -23.10
N THR A 343 -4.90 -1.40 -23.26
CA THR A 343 -3.82 -1.22 -22.29
C THR A 343 -4.44 -0.63 -21.03
N THR A 344 -4.97 -1.48 -20.17
CA THR A 344 -5.29 -1.13 -18.79
C THR A 344 -3.96 -1.06 -18.08
N GLU A 345 -3.44 0.16 -17.90
CA GLU A 345 -2.53 0.42 -16.79
C GLU A 345 -3.13 -0.26 -15.56
N SER A 346 -2.34 -1.14 -14.95
CA SER A 346 -2.65 -1.72 -13.65
C SER A 346 -2.83 -0.54 -12.70
N SER A 347 -4.08 -0.11 -12.55
CA SER A 347 -4.48 0.68 -11.42
C SER A 347 -4.44 -0.33 -10.30
N THR A 348 -3.35 -0.31 -9.54
CA THR A 348 -3.45 -0.59 -8.13
C THR A 348 -4.69 0.15 -7.64
N THR A 349 -5.78 -0.57 -7.49
CA THR A 349 -6.76 -0.19 -6.47
C THR A 349 -5.93 -0.11 -5.22
N ASP A 350 -5.62 1.11 -4.80
CA ASP A 350 -5.47 1.45 -3.40
C ASP A 350 -6.75 0.95 -2.71
N ASN A 351 -6.76 -0.34 -2.40
CA ASN A 351 -7.52 -0.83 -1.27
C ASN A 351 -6.89 -0.10 -0.10
N ALA A 352 -7.48 1.03 0.27
CA ALA A 352 -7.31 1.68 1.56
C ALA A 352 -7.88 0.77 2.67
N VAL A 353 -7.35 -0.45 2.75
CA VAL A 353 -7.70 -1.50 3.73
C VAL A 353 -6.46 -1.89 4.54
N THR A 354 -5.29 -1.28 4.29
CA THR A 354 -4.07 -1.48 5.08
C THR A 354 -3.36 -0.14 5.37
N GLU A 355 -4.07 0.80 6.00
CA GLU A 355 -3.43 1.86 6.82
C GLU A 355 -3.99 1.78 8.24
N ASN A 356 -3.92 0.59 8.87
CA ASN A 356 -4.03 0.50 10.33
C ASN A 356 -3.43 -0.80 10.88
N THR A 357 -2.15 -1.01 10.58
CA THR A 357 -1.31 -1.92 11.37
C THR A 357 -0.06 -1.16 11.73
N GLU A 358 0.05 -0.79 13.01
CA GLU A 358 1.31 -0.42 13.62
C GLU A 358 2.37 -1.44 13.22
N ALA A 359 3.47 -0.95 12.64
CA ALA A 359 4.64 -1.74 12.31
C ALA A 359 5.15 -2.43 13.59
N VAL A 360 5.05 -3.76 13.66
CA VAL A 360 5.95 -4.53 14.51
C VAL A 360 7.26 -4.65 13.72
N GLU A 361 8.26 -3.89 14.14
CA GLU A 361 9.63 -3.97 13.64
C GLU A 361 10.12 -5.43 13.63
N GLY A 362 10.35 -5.94 12.43
CA GLY A 362 11.08 -7.18 12.17
C GLY A 362 12.15 -6.88 11.15
N THR A 363 13.31 -6.44 11.61
CA THR A 363 14.51 -6.30 10.78
C THR A 363 14.95 -7.67 10.29
N GLU A 364 14.76 -7.97 9.01
CA GLU A 364 15.54 -9.01 8.32
C GLU A 364 16.20 -8.41 7.08
N SER A 365 17.49 -8.15 7.23
CA SER A 365 18.45 -7.86 6.19
C SER A 365 18.50 -8.99 5.17
N VAL A 366 18.26 -8.68 3.90
CA VAL A 366 18.54 -9.59 2.77
C VAL A 366 20.00 -9.37 2.33
N GLN A 367 20.76 -10.48 2.31
CA GLN A 367 22.16 -10.58 1.84
C GLN A 367 22.30 -10.49 0.32
#